data_AF-A0A1Y1X984-F1
#
_entry.id   AF-A0A1Y1X984-F1
#
_cell.length_a   1.000
_cell.length_b   1.000
_cell.length_c   1.000
_cell.angle_alpha   90.00
_cell.angle_beta   90.00
_cell.angle_gamma   90.00
#
_symmetry.space_group_name_H-M   'P 1'
#
loop_
_entity.id
_entity.type
_entity.pdbx_description
1 polymer ?
#
loop_
_entity_poly.entity_id
_entity_poly.type
_entity_poly.pdbx_seq_one_letter_code
_entity_poly.pdbx_strand_id
1 'polypeptide(L)'
;IKINYNNEDPTFMRQDLYGDILNAIGCPTIQSVKTRVYVNNQPVGYYILQEEAASNSFIRSAFYGDNNGKYLVTKTKDLGYSLDGQTGSDFYYDSSNIYNYKIPDTANNDNRARLTKFLKAFEKLNYKNNNEVQQFEKDWFDIETFLRAMAMEYLTAHYDSYWFFTSNFVLYDNPKESKNGKYKYYFIDQDWDGTFGLNADSYCLRYPDYIRRSYKDYVNMKWGESGDSPKRFAIDTLLSNDQIKKRFEKILTDIVIKIFNPVVIGKRLDALVERHREEVKWNYNVIDSRKLRKGNPVLRWSMTNFEKNIEGTSHGAEYGIKQFVYLRAKAIKKEFGINV
;
A
#
# COMPACT_ATOMS: atom_id res chain seq x y z
N ILE A 1 15.25 -3.66 -7.81
CA ILE A 1 14.40 -2.97 -8.82
C ILE A 1 13.66 -4.08 -9.55
N LYS A 2 12.33 -4.04 -9.47
CA LYS A 2 11.40 -5.01 -10.07
C LYS A 2 10.95 -4.48 -11.44
N ILE A 3 10.83 -5.36 -12.43
CA ILE A 3 10.22 -5.07 -13.74
C ILE A 3 8.84 -5.74 -13.75
N ASN A 4 7.79 -4.95 -13.54
CA ASN A 4 6.42 -5.43 -13.46
C ASN A 4 5.70 -5.21 -14.80
N TYR A 5 5.01 -6.23 -15.30
CA TYR A 5 4.24 -6.17 -16.53
C TYR A 5 2.89 -5.46 -16.37
N ASN A 6 2.37 -5.33 -15.14
CA ASN A 6 1.09 -4.69 -14.84
C ASN A 6 -0.06 -5.26 -15.68
N ASN A 7 -0.16 -6.60 -15.73
CA ASN A 7 -1.15 -7.31 -16.55
C ASN A 7 -2.58 -7.19 -16.04
N GLU A 8 -2.78 -6.79 -14.80
CA GLU A 8 -4.11 -6.76 -14.19
C GLU A 8 -4.80 -5.41 -14.38
N ASP A 9 -4.05 -4.30 -14.32
CA ASP A 9 -4.60 -2.95 -14.46
C ASP A 9 -4.65 -2.51 -15.94
N PRO A 10 -5.84 -2.39 -16.56
CA PRO A 10 -5.99 -1.89 -17.92
C PRO A 10 -5.71 -0.39 -18.06
N THR A 11 -5.41 0.33 -16.98
CA THR A 11 -5.12 1.77 -17.05
C THR A 11 -3.64 2.08 -16.95
N PHE A 12 -2.86 1.25 -16.23
CA PHE A 12 -1.50 1.58 -15.77
C PHE A 12 -1.42 2.79 -14.83
N MET A 13 -2.55 3.32 -14.35
CA MET A 13 -2.59 4.60 -13.60
C MET A 13 -2.84 4.42 -12.10
N ARG A 14 -3.39 3.28 -11.68
CA ARG A 14 -3.78 3.06 -10.27
C ARG A 14 -2.59 3.13 -9.34
N GLN A 15 -1.47 2.53 -9.74
CA GLN A 15 -0.24 2.56 -8.97
C GLN A 15 0.38 3.96 -8.87
N ASP A 16 0.32 4.78 -9.93
CA ASP A 16 0.81 6.16 -9.85
C ASP A 16 -0.05 6.98 -8.90
N LEU A 17 -1.37 6.88 -9.01
CA LEU A 17 -2.28 7.63 -8.15
C LEU A 17 -2.09 7.25 -6.67
N TYR A 18 -1.99 5.95 -6.38
CA TYR A 18 -1.74 5.50 -5.01
C TYR A 18 -0.41 6.05 -4.47
N GLY A 19 0.67 5.92 -5.24
CA GLY A 19 2.00 6.42 -4.87
C GLY A 19 2.05 7.94 -4.74
N ASP A 20 1.40 8.69 -5.64
CA ASP A 20 1.28 10.15 -5.55
C ASP A 20 0.61 10.59 -4.25
N ILE A 21 -0.45 9.88 -3.84
CA ILE A 21 -1.14 10.18 -2.58
C ILE A 21 -0.27 9.81 -1.37
N LEU A 22 0.36 8.62 -1.36
CA LEU A 22 1.28 8.22 -0.29
C LEU A 22 2.43 9.24 -0.11
N ASN A 23 3.03 9.69 -1.21
CA ASN A 23 4.04 10.76 -1.21
C ASN A 23 3.47 12.05 -0.61
N ALA A 24 2.27 12.47 -1.03
CA ALA A 24 1.64 13.71 -0.57
C ALA A 24 1.27 13.69 0.93
N ILE A 25 0.96 12.51 1.48
CA ILE A 25 0.69 12.34 2.92
C ILE A 25 1.97 12.02 3.72
N GLY A 26 3.13 11.99 3.07
CA GLY A 26 4.43 11.80 3.74
C GLY A 26 4.68 10.38 4.23
N CYS A 27 4.10 9.37 3.58
CA CYS A 27 4.47 7.98 3.82
C CYS A 27 5.76 7.61 3.06
N PRO A 28 6.59 6.69 3.59
CA PRO A 28 7.64 6.04 2.80
C PRO A 28 7.00 5.33 1.60
N THR A 29 7.38 5.74 0.38
CA THR A 29 6.66 5.35 -0.84
C THR A 29 7.64 4.89 -1.91
N ILE A 30 7.51 3.66 -2.38
CA ILE A 30 8.31 3.16 -3.52
C ILE A 30 8.03 3.99 -4.76
N GLN A 31 9.09 4.36 -5.47
CA GLN A 31 8.98 5.09 -6.72
C GLN A 31 8.93 4.12 -7.91
N SER A 32 8.24 4.53 -8.97
CA SER A 32 8.15 3.76 -10.20
C SER A 32 8.25 4.65 -11.43
N VAL A 33 8.74 4.08 -12.51
CA VAL A 33 8.75 4.70 -13.84
C VAL A 33 8.28 3.68 -14.85
N LYS A 34 7.49 4.13 -15.83
CA LYS A 34 7.03 3.26 -16.91
C LYS A 34 8.00 3.32 -18.08
N THR A 35 8.29 2.17 -18.68
CA THR A 35 9.27 2.05 -19.77
C THR A 35 8.81 1.07 -20.84
N ARG A 36 9.17 1.34 -22.09
CA ARG A 36 9.16 0.31 -23.13
C ARG A 36 10.32 -0.65 -22.86
N VAL A 37 10.06 -1.93 -23.01
CA VAL A 37 11.09 -2.97 -22.90
C VAL A 37 11.28 -3.65 -24.25
N TYR A 38 12.54 -3.92 -24.56
CA TYR A 38 12.97 -4.62 -25.77
C TYR A 38 13.88 -5.78 -25.39
N VAL A 39 13.67 -6.95 -26.00
CA VAL A 39 14.53 -8.12 -25.85
C VAL A 39 15.03 -8.49 -27.25
N ASN A 40 16.35 -8.54 -27.44
CA ASN A 40 16.97 -8.79 -28.76
C ASN A 40 16.44 -7.87 -29.87
N ASN A 41 16.37 -6.56 -29.59
CA ASN A 41 15.81 -5.52 -30.47
C ASN A 41 14.32 -5.71 -30.83
N GLN A 42 13.61 -6.60 -30.15
CA GLN A 42 12.18 -6.83 -30.35
C GLN A 42 11.39 -6.22 -29.19
N PRO A 43 10.39 -5.35 -29.46
CA PRO A 43 9.53 -4.84 -28.38
C PRO A 43 8.77 -5.97 -27.71
N VAL A 44 8.75 -5.94 -26.38
CA VAL A 44 8.04 -6.92 -25.54
C VAL A 44 6.86 -6.31 -24.77
N GLY A 45 6.82 -4.99 -24.62
CA GLY A 45 5.68 -4.30 -24.02
C GLY A 45 6.09 -3.09 -23.20
N TYR A 46 5.10 -2.54 -22.52
CA TYR A 46 5.21 -1.40 -21.61
C TYR A 46 5.15 -1.91 -20.17
N TYR A 47 6.19 -1.65 -19.41
CA TYR A 47 6.42 -2.21 -18.08
C TYR A 47 6.61 -1.09 -17.07
N ILE A 48 6.37 -1.43 -15.80
CA ILE A 48 6.64 -0.58 -14.65
C ILE A 48 7.96 -1.03 -14.03
N LEU A 49 8.97 -0.16 -14.07
CA LEU A 49 10.22 -0.31 -13.34
C LEU A 49 10.04 0.30 -11.95
N GLN A 50 10.15 -0.52 -10.91
CA GLN A 50 9.73 -0.14 -9.56
C GLN A 50 10.81 -0.46 -8.52
N GLU A 51 10.90 0.38 -7.49
CA GLU A 51 11.65 0.07 -6.29
C GLU A 51 11.03 -1.09 -5.51
N GLU A 52 11.81 -1.74 -4.66
CA GLU A 52 11.31 -2.77 -3.75
C GLU A 52 11.38 -2.23 -2.33
N ALA A 53 10.25 -2.20 -1.61
CA ALA A 53 10.13 -1.57 -0.30
C ALA A 53 11.09 -2.19 0.73
N ALA A 54 11.39 -3.48 0.61
CA ALA A 54 12.30 -4.18 1.52
C ALA A 54 13.79 -4.04 1.14
N SER A 55 14.11 -3.32 0.05
CA SER A 55 15.48 -3.20 -0.46
C SER A 55 16.28 -2.12 0.27
N ASN A 56 17.58 -2.37 0.47
CA ASN A 56 18.50 -1.40 1.06
C ASN A 56 18.60 -0.07 0.27
N SER A 57 18.35 -0.10 -1.04
CA SER A 57 18.33 1.12 -1.87
C SER A 57 17.12 2.00 -1.53
N PHE A 58 15.93 1.39 -1.46
CA PHE A 58 14.72 2.11 -1.11
C PHE A 58 14.82 2.70 0.30
N ILE A 59 15.22 1.89 1.29
CA ILE A 59 15.39 2.36 2.68
C ILE A 59 16.35 3.56 2.77
N ARG A 60 17.46 3.54 2.01
CA ARG A 60 18.38 4.68 1.95
C ARG A 60 17.71 5.94 1.42
N SER A 61 16.96 5.82 0.32
CA SER A 61 16.28 6.95 -0.29
C SER A 61 15.16 7.53 0.59
N ALA A 62 14.35 6.65 1.20
CA ALA A 62 13.17 7.05 1.95
C ALA A 62 13.48 7.58 3.36
N PHE A 63 14.50 7.04 4.04
CA PHE A 63 14.80 7.39 5.44
C PHE A 63 16.08 8.20 5.64
N TYR A 64 16.97 8.20 4.64
CA TYR A 64 18.32 8.76 4.80
C TYR A 64 18.73 9.70 3.66
N GLY A 65 17.78 10.35 3.00
CA GLY A 65 18.08 11.49 2.11
C GLY A 65 18.50 12.73 2.89
N ASP A 66 19.42 13.52 2.36
CA ASP A 66 19.82 14.82 2.91
C ASP A 66 19.06 16.01 2.29
N ASN A 67 18.04 15.73 1.48
CA ASN A 67 17.29 16.68 0.64
C ASN A 67 18.14 17.48 -0.35
N ASN A 68 19.40 17.09 -0.58
CA ASN A 68 20.34 17.69 -1.53
C ASN A 68 20.94 16.63 -2.49
N GLY A 69 20.24 15.50 -2.66
CA GLY A 69 20.61 14.44 -3.59
C GLY A 69 21.71 13.49 -3.08
N LYS A 70 22.03 13.49 -1.77
CA LYS A 70 22.95 12.54 -1.16
C LYS A 70 22.29 11.73 -0.06
N TYR A 71 22.90 10.59 0.25
CA TYR A 71 22.46 9.74 1.36
C TYR A 71 23.29 10.00 2.62
N LEU A 72 22.61 10.24 3.73
CA LEU A 72 23.16 10.33 5.09
C LEU A 72 23.70 8.99 5.59
N VAL A 73 23.27 7.87 5.00
CA VAL A 73 23.75 6.52 5.30
C VAL A 73 24.12 5.84 3.99
N THR A 74 25.41 5.49 3.84
CA THR A 74 25.93 4.86 2.62
C THR A 74 26.31 3.40 2.81
N LYS A 75 26.69 3.00 4.04
CA LYS A 75 27.09 1.62 4.35
C LYS A 75 25.87 0.81 4.76
N THR A 76 25.69 -0.36 4.15
CA THR A 76 24.56 -1.26 4.45
C THR A 76 24.51 -1.70 5.92
N LYS A 77 25.67 -1.86 6.58
CA LYS A 77 25.73 -2.24 8.00
C LYS A 77 25.16 -1.18 8.97
N ASP A 78 25.04 0.07 8.51
CA ASP A 78 24.51 1.18 9.28
C ASP A 78 22.99 1.36 9.04
N LEU A 79 22.42 0.57 8.11
CA LEU A 79 20.98 0.48 7.92
C LEU A 79 20.35 -0.44 8.97
N GLY A 80 19.06 -0.24 9.14
CA GLY A 80 18.21 -1.18 9.83
C GLY A 80 17.88 -2.39 8.99
N TYR A 81 17.03 -3.23 9.53
CA TYR A 81 16.49 -4.39 8.87
C TYR A 81 15.07 -4.12 8.35
N SER A 82 14.83 -4.60 7.12
CA SER A 82 13.50 -4.67 6.54
C SER A 82 12.99 -6.10 6.63
N LEU A 83 11.72 -6.26 6.95
CA LEU A 83 11.00 -7.52 7.00
C LEU A 83 9.76 -7.40 6.12
N ASP A 84 9.67 -8.29 5.14
CA ASP A 84 8.58 -8.34 4.17
C ASP A 84 7.41 -9.14 4.76
N GLY A 85 6.31 -8.45 5.09
CA GLY A 85 5.12 -9.04 5.65
C GLY A 85 4.33 -9.79 4.58
N GLN A 86 4.44 -11.11 4.58
CA GLN A 86 3.64 -11.99 3.73
C GLN A 86 2.24 -12.20 4.33
N THR A 87 1.31 -12.75 3.55
CA THR A 87 -0.02 -13.15 4.01
C THR A 87 0.03 -13.84 5.38
N GLY A 88 -0.80 -13.36 6.32
CA GLY A 88 -0.84 -13.83 7.69
C GLY A 88 0.08 -13.08 8.65
N SER A 89 0.87 -12.10 8.18
CA SER A 89 1.73 -11.28 9.04
C SER A 89 0.90 -10.25 9.82
N ASP A 90 0.87 -10.36 11.14
CA ASP A 90 0.14 -9.41 12.00
C ASP A 90 0.93 -9.02 13.26
N PHE A 91 0.46 -8.00 13.99
CA PHE A 91 1.20 -7.26 15.02
C PHE A 91 1.10 -7.87 16.43
N TYR A 92 0.86 -9.17 16.54
CA TYR A 92 0.84 -9.90 17.81
C TYR A 92 1.95 -10.95 17.86
N TYR A 93 2.40 -11.30 19.06
CA TYR A 93 3.42 -12.33 19.20
C TYR A 93 2.78 -13.72 19.12
N ASP A 94 3.20 -14.46 18.11
CA ASP A 94 3.02 -15.90 18.03
C ASP A 94 4.24 -16.51 17.34
N SER A 95 4.68 -17.69 17.78
CA SER A 95 5.91 -18.31 17.27
C SER A 95 5.83 -18.64 15.79
N SER A 96 4.64 -18.93 15.26
CA SER A 96 4.42 -19.18 13.84
C SER A 96 4.29 -17.89 13.04
N ASN A 97 3.58 -16.88 13.57
CA ASN A 97 3.41 -15.57 12.93
C ASN A 97 4.74 -14.89 12.57
N ILE A 98 5.78 -15.04 13.41
CA ILE A 98 7.12 -14.49 13.15
C ILE A 98 7.70 -14.94 11.80
N TYR A 99 7.34 -16.13 11.31
CA TYR A 99 7.83 -16.65 10.03
C TYR A 99 7.06 -16.14 8.81
N ASN A 100 5.89 -15.52 9.01
CA ASN A 100 5.18 -14.80 7.94
C ASN A 100 5.92 -13.52 7.53
N TYR A 101 6.77 -13.00 8.43
CA TYR A 101 7.72 -11.93 8.11
C TYR A 101 8.97 -12.52 7.44
N LYS A 102 9.04 -12.37 6.13
CA LYS A 102 10.15 -12.84 5.30
C LYS A 102 11.35 -11.90 5.43
N ILE A 103 12.52 -12.50 5.57
CA ILE A 103 13.80 -11.78 5.47
C ILE A 103 14.07 -11.57 3.97
N PRO A 104 14.26 -10.32 3.50
CA PRO A 104 14.50 -10.05 2.09
C PRO A 104 15.80 -10.71 1.64
N ASP A 105 15.86 -11.14 0.38
CA ASP A 105 17.05 -11.82 -0.18
C ASP A 105 18.32 -10.94 -0.12
N THR A 106 18.15 -9.61 0.00
CA THR A 106 19.24 -8.65 0.16
C THR A 106 19.76 -8.47 1.60
N ALA A 107 19.14 -9.14 2.58
CA ALA A 107 19.53 -9.05 3.99
C ALA A 107 20.57 -10.12 4.33
N ASN A 108 21.56 -9.72 5.13
CA ASN A 108 22.69 -10.61 5.49
C ASN A 108 22.53 -11.32 6.84
N ASN A 109 21.49 -11.03 7.62
CA ASN A 109 21.27 -11.59 8.98
C ASN A 109 19.78 -11.78 9.29
N ASP A 110 19.47 -12.80 10.11
CA ASP A 110 18.15 -12.94 10.74
C ASP A 110 17.97 -11.92 11.87
N ASN A 111 16.90 -11.12 11.76
CA ASN A 111 16.56 -10.04 12.69
C ASN A 111 15.23 -10.29 13.44
N ARG A 112 14.62 -11.48 13.32
CA ARG A 112 13.33 -11.81 13.93
C ARG A 112 13.33 -11.72 15.46
N ALA A 113 14.49 -11.77 16.10
CA ALA A 113 14.61 -11.50 17.54
C ALA A 113 14.23 -10.05 17.90
N ARG A 114 14.49 -9.08 17.01
CA ARG A 114 14.05 -7.68 17.17
C ARG A 114 12.55 -7.57 16.97
N LEU A 115 12.02 -8.19 15.91
CA LEU A 115 10.58 -8.28 15.65
C LEU A 115 9.85 -8.90 16.84
N THR A 116 10.36 -10.00 17.39
CA THR A 116 9.79 -10.66 18.58
C THR A 116 9.66 -9.71 19.76
N LYS A 117 10.67 -8.88 20.02
CA LYS A 117 10.62 -7.87 21.10
C LYS A 117 9.55 -6.82 20.83
N PHE A 118 9.48 -6.35 19.58
CA PHE A 118 8.48 -5.40 19.13
C PHE A 118 7.06 -5.93 19.27
N LEU A 119 6.76 -7.11 18.72
CA LEU A 119 5.43 -7.73 18.80
C LEU A 119 4.99 -7.98 20.24
N LYS A 120 5.91 -8.43 21.12
CA LYS A 120 5.63 -8.57 22.56
C LYS A 120 5.36 -7.24 23.25
N ALA A 121 6.03 -6.16 22.84
CA ALA A 121 5.78 -4.83 23.37
C ALA A 121 4.42 -4.29 22.89
N PHE A 122 4.08 -4.51 21.61
CA PHE A 122 2.80 -4.14 21.02
C PHE A 122 1.66 -4.88 21.74
N GLU A 123 1.80 -6.19 21.95
CA GLU A 123 0.79 -7.00 22.63
C GLU A 123 0.55 -6.60 24.10
N LYS A 124 1.61 -6.20 24.81
CA LYS A 124 1.53 -5.82 26.24
C LYS A 124 1.09 -4.37 26.47
N LEU A 125 0.98 -3.56 25.43
CA LEU A 125 0.64 -2.14 25.54
C LEU A 125 -0.76 -1.96 26.14
N ASN A 126 -0.87 -1.10 27.16
CA ASN A 126 -2.17 -0.68 27.66
C ASN A 126 -2.76 0.44 26.78
N TYR A 127 -3.57 0.06 25.79
CA TYR A 127 -4.21 1.00 24.85
C TYR A 127 -5.12 2.04 25.51
N LYS A 128 -5.59 1.83 26.74
CA LYS A 128 -6.41 2.83 27.45
C LYS A 128 -5.57 3.95 28.06
N ASN A 129 -4.25 3.76 28.18
CA ASN A 129 -3.34 4.75 28.75
C ASN A 129 -2.63 5.54 27.65
N ASN A 130 -3.06 6.80 27.45
CA ASN A 130 -2.49 7.68 26.42
C ASN A 130 -0.99 7.93 26.59
N ASN A 131 -0.47 7.96 27.82
CA ASN A 131 0.96 8.17 28.07
C ASN A 131 1.77 6.94 27.64
N GLU A 132 1.25 5.74 27.89
CA GLU A 132 1.90 4.50 27.42
C GLU A 132 1.88 4.39 25.90
N VAL A 133 0.75 4.73 25.26
CA VAL A 133 0.63 4.75 23.79
C VAL A 133 1.61 5.77 23.18
N GLN A 134 1.69 6.99 23.74
CA GLN A 134 2.65 7.99 23.27
C GLN A 134 4.10 7.56 23.47
N GLN A 135 4.40 6.87 24.57
CA GLN A 135 5.75 6.34 24.80
C GLN A 135 6.06 5.18 23.86
N PHE A 136 5.08 4.31 23.56
CA PHE A 136 5.20 3.25 22.57
C PHE A 136 5.47 3.83 21.18
N GLU A 137 4.76 4.88 20.77
CA GLU A 137 4.97 5.56 19.49
C GLU A 137 6.41 6.08 19.35
N LYS A 138 6.96 6.65 20.43
CA LYS A 138 8.33 7.19 20.46
C LYS A 138 9.41 6.10 20.42
N ASP A 139 9.14 4.94 21.00
CA ASP A 139 10.19 3.93 21.26
C ASP A 139 10.12 2.69 20.36
N TRP A 140 8.95 2.38 19.81
CA TRP A 140 8.69 1.09 19.17
C TRP A 140 8.04 1.18 17.79
N PHE A 141 7.15 2.14 17.55
CA PHE A 141 6.40 2.15 16.30
C PHE A 141 5.99 3.54 15.88
N ASP A 142 6.23 3.92 14.63
CA ASP A 142 5.67 5.14 14.09
C ASP A 142 4.17 4.98 13.76
N ILE A 143 3.33 5.21 14.77
CA ILE A 143 1.87 5.05 14.64
C ILE A 143 1.32 6.04 13.61
N GLU A 144 1.89 7.25 13.48
CA GLU A 144 1.42 8.26 12.51
C GLU A 144 1.54 7.75 11.07
N THR A 145 2.71 7.23 10.69
CA THR A 145 2.93 6.63 9.36
C THR A 145 1.97 5.48 9.11
N PHE A 146 1.78 4.61 10.12
CA PHE A 146 0.83 3.50 10.03
C PHE A 146 -0.60 3.97 9.77
N LEU A 147 -1.12 4.94 10.54
CA LEU A 147 -2.51 5.42 10.36
C LEU A 147 -2.74 6.04 8.96
N ARG A 148 -1.72 6.69 8.40
CA ARG A 148 -1.79 7.25 7.04
C ARG A 148 -1.86 6.16 5.98
N ALA A 149 -1.04 5.10 6.11
CA ALA A 149 -1.12 3.93 5.24
C ALA A 149 -2.48 3.23 5.37
N MET A 150 -2.97 3.02 6.60
CA MET A 150 -4.28 2.40 6.85
C MET A 150 -5.42 3.21 6.23
N ALA A 151 -5.36 4.55 6.31
CA ALA A 151 -6.35 5.40 5.67
C ALA A 151 -6.35 5.21 4.14
N MET A 152 -5.16 4.99 3.54
CA MET A 152 -5.03 4.71 2.12
C MET A 152 -5.55 3.35 1.72
N GLU A 153 -5.15 2.28 2.41
CA GLU A 153 -5.64 0.92 2.15
C GLU A 153 -7.19 0.87 2.20
N TYR A 154 -7.77 1.51 3.23
CA TYR A 154 -9.21 1.64 3.39
C TYR A 154 -9.88 2.50 2.30
N LEU A 155 -9.30 3.65 1.93
CA LEU A 155 -9.90 4.53 0.92
C LEU A 155 -9.89 3.92 -0.46
N THR A 156 -8.82 3.25 -0.86
CA THR A 156 -8.66 2.72 -2.21
C THR A 156 -9.14 1.29 -2.37
N ALA A 157 -9.64 0.68 -1.29
CA ALA A 157 -10.05 -0.72 -1.24
C ALA A 157 -8.92 -1.65 -1.69
N HIS A 158 -7.73 -1.46 -1.12
CA HIS A 158 -6.56 -2.26 -1.40
C HIS A 158 -6.74 -3.66 -0.84
N TYR A 159 -7.37 -4.55 -1.60
CA TYR A 159 -7.91 -5.81 -1.07
C TYR A 159 -6.84 -6.80 -0.62
N ASP A 160 -5.62 -6.70 -1.15
CA ASP A 160 -4.48 -7.57 -0.83
C ASP A 160 -3.48 -6.92 0.16
N SER A 161 -3.90 -5.87 0.84
CA SER A 161 -3.07 -5.11 1.80
C SER A 161 -3.06 -5.70 3.21
N TYR A 162 -2.40 -5.01 4.16
CA TYR A 162 -2.46 -5.40 5.57
C TYR A 162 -3.91 -5.40 6.08
N TRP A 163 -4.68 -4.34 5.84
CA TRP A 163 -6.05 -4.22 6.35
C TRP A 163 -6.95 -5.35 5.84
N PHE A 164 -6.86 -5.73 4.56
CA PHE A 164 -7.83 -6.67 3.99
C PHE A 164 -7.33 -8.11 3.89
N PHE A 165 -6.02 -8.37 3.87
CA PHE A 165 -5.48 -9.73 3.71
C PHE A 165 -4.17 -10.02 4.49
N THR A 166 -3.72 -9.13 5.36
CA THR A 166 -2.43 -9.24 6.08
C THR A 166 -1.22 -9.51 5.19
N SER A 167 -1.16 -8.87 4.03
CA SER A 167 -0.06 -8.97 3.07
C SER A 167 0.41 -7.60 2.60
N ASN A 168 1.45 -7.58 1.76
CA ASN A 168 1.92 -6.44 0.98
C ASN A 168 2.32 -5.21 1.82
N PHE A 169 3.09 -5.46 2.88
CA PHE A 169 3.73 -4.39 3.65
C PHE A 169 5.15 -4.78 4.08
N VAL A 170 5.96 -3.79 4.42
CA VAL A 170 7.30 -3.97 5.01
C VAL A 170 7.34 -3.31 6.38
N LEU A 171 7.98 -3.99 7.32
CA LEU A 171 8.42 -3.41 8.58
C LEU A 171 9.90 -3.10 8.52
N TYR A 172 10.24 -1.84 8.81
CA TYR A 172 11.63 -1.38 8.84
C TYR A 172 12.01 -0.88 10.23
N ASP A 173 13.02 -1.46 10.90
CA ASP A 173 13.53 -0.91 12.18
C ASP A 173 14.58 0.16 11.94
N ASN A 174 14.30 1.42 12.31
CA ASN A 174 15.26 2.51 12.11
C ASN A 174 16.29 2.54 13.25
N PRO A 175 17.59 2.20 13.01
CA PRO A 175 18.61 2.20 14.04
C PRO A 175 18.90 3.59 14.62
N LYS A 176 18.63 4.68 13.89
CA LYS A 176 18.84 6.05 14.40
C LYS A 176 17.81 6.47 15.47
N GLU A 177 16.67 5.77 15.51
CA GLU A 177 15.60 6.01 16.49
C GLU A 177 15.46 4.86 17.50
N SER A 178 16.23 3.78 17.29
CA SER A 178 16.27 2.62 18.19
C SER A 178 17.25 2.87 19.33
N LYS A 179 16.84 2.60 20.57
CA LYS A 179 17.63 2.88 21.78
C LYS A 179 17.30 1.90 22.90
N ASN A 180 18.27 1.61 23.76
CA ASN A 180 18.08 0.81 24.97
C ASN A 180 17.41 -0.55 24.73
N GLY A 181 17.73 -1.21 23.61
CA GLY A 181 17.17 -2.51 23.24
C GLY A 181 15.73 -2.47 22.72
N LYS A 182 15.17 -1.27 22.51
CA LYS A 182 13.90 -1.02 21.80
C LYS A 182 14.20 -0.65 20.34
N TYR A 183 13.42 -1.21 19.43
CA TYR A 183 13.61 -1.06 17.99
C TYR A 183 12.40 -0.32 17.43
N LYS A 184 12.60 0.91 16.93
CA LYS A 184 11.50 1.72 16.39
C LYS A 184 11.22 1.29 14.95
N TYR A 185 10.05 0.69 14.73
CA TYR A 185 9.60 0.23 13.44
C TYR A 185 8.77 1.29 12.70
N TYR A 186 8.88 1.29 11.38
CA TYR A 186 7.99 1.99 10.46
C TYR A 186 7.24 0.97 9.60
N PHE A 187 5.97 1.25 9.34
CA PHE A 187 5.16 0.54 8.35
C PHE A 187 5.37 1.16 6.98
N ILE A 188 5.54 0.32 5.97
CA ILE A 188 5.75 0.73 4.59
C ILE A 188 4.82 -0.12 3.73
N ASP A 189 3.87 0.54 3.08
CA ASP A 189 2.94 -0.11 2.17
C ASP A 189 3.66 -0.54 0.87
N GLN A 190 3.16 -1.54 0.15
CA GLN A 190 3.70 -1.99 -1.15
C GLN A 190 2.66 -2.74 -1.97
N ASP A 191 2.98 -3.06 -3.24
CA ASP A 191 2.16 -3.89 -4.15
C ASP A 191 0.67 -3.46 -4.27
N TRP A 192 0.46 -2.16 -4.43
CA TRP A 192 -0.87 -1.52 -4.52
C TRP A 192 -1.44 -1.47 -5.95
N ASP A 193 -1.16 -2.48 -6.77
CA ASP A 193 -1.70 -2.59 -8.13
C ASP A 193 -3.21 -2.92 -8.13
N GLY A 194 -3.65 -3.76 -7.19
CA GLY A 194 -5.06 -4.10 -6.91
C GLY A 194 -5.80 -3.04 -6.08
N THR A 195 -5.97 -1.83 -6.62
CA THR A 195 -6.62 -0.70 -5.93
C THR A 195 -7.68 0.00 -6.79
N PHE A 196 -8.42 0.94 -6.21
CA PHE A 196 -9.46 1.73 -6.90
C PHE A 196 -10.48 0.84 -7.64
N GLY A 197 -10.93 -0.23 -6.97
CA GLY A 197 -11.96 -1.14 -7.47
C GLY A 197 -11.47 -2.20 -8.47
N LEU A 198 -10.18 -2.25 -8.80
CA LEU A 198 -9.60 -3.31 -9.63
C LEU A 198 -9.57 -4.62 -8.85
N ASN A 199 -10.11 -5.69 -9.43
CA ASN A 199 -10.18 -7.03 -8.82
C ASN A 199 -10.79 -7.07 -7.40
N ALA A 200 -11.51 -6.00 -7.04
CA ALA A 200 -12.16 -5.83 -5.76
C ALA A 200 -13.61 -6.32 -5.84
N ASP A 201 -13.98 -7.24 -4.95
CA ASP A 201 -15.34 -7.76 -4.82
C ASP A 201 -15.70 -8.05 -3.35
N SER A 202 -16.88 -8.60 -3.12
CA SER A 202 -17.34 -8.95 -1.77
C SER A 202 -16.58 -10.11 -1.12
N TYR A 203 -15.88 -10.94 -1.90
CA TYR A 203 -15.09 -12.04 -1.35
C TYR A 203 -13.87 -11.47 -0.63
N CYS A 204 -13.12 -10.59 -1.29
CA CYS A 204 -11.92 -9.98 -0.71
C CYS A 204 -12.24 -8.83 0.27
N LEU A 205 -13.29 -8.03 0.03
CA LEU A 205 -13.65 -6.86 0.86
C LEU A 205 -14.82 -7.10 1.82
N ARG A 206 -15.28 -8.36 1.94
CA ARG A 206 -16.32 -8.87 2.86
C ARG A 206 -17.74 -8.33 2.68
N TYR A 207 -17.91 -7.26 1.91
CA TYR A 207 -19.19 -6.61 1.70
C TYR A 207 -19.39 -6.30 0.22
N PRO A 208 -20.55 -6.61 -0.38
CA PRO A 208 -20.85 -6.24 -1.75
C PRO A 208 -20.96 -4.71 -1.94
N ASP A 209 -21.25 -3.96 -0.87
CA ASP A 209 -21.34 -2.51 -0.87
C ASP A 209 -20.11 -1.82 -0.24
N TYR A 210 -18.95 -2.48 -0.26
CA TYR A 210 -17.69 -2.02 0.36
C TYR A 210 -17.36 -0.55 0.10
N ILE A 211 -17.65 -0.03 -1.10
CA ILE A 211 -17.36 1.35 -1.49
C ILE A 211 -18.06 2.39 -0.60
N ARG A 212 -19.17 2.00 0.04
CA ARG A 212 -19.97 2.84 0.95
C ARG A 212 -19.81 2.47 2.42
N ARG A 213 -19.06 1.41 2.73
CA ARG A 213 -18.90 0.90 4.11
C ARG A 213 -18.00 1.79 4.94
N SER A 214 -18.41 1.99 6.19
CA SER A 214 -17.59 2.66 7.20
C SER A 214 -16.42 1.76 7.58
N TYR A 215 -15.27 2.35 7.92
CA TYR A 215 -14.14 1.59 8.47
C TYR A 215 -14.55 0.84 9.74
N LYS A 216 -15.55 1.36 10.48
CA LYS A 216 -16.08 0.79 11.72
C LYS A 216 -16.70 -0.59 11.53
N ASP A 217 -17.16 -0.91 10.32
CA ASP A 217 -17.70 -2.25 10.01
C ASP A 217 -16.59 -3.31 9.93
N TYR A 218 -15.34 -2.89 9.70
CA TYR A 218 -14.18 -3.77 9.58
C TYR A 218 -13.40 -3.92 10.89
N VAL A 219 -13.47 -2.93 11.78
CA VAL A 219 -12.75 -2.94 13.06
C VAL A 219 -13.37 -3.95 14.02
N ASN A 220 -12.54 -4.81 14.63
CA ASN A 220 -12.92 -5.96 15.46
C ASN A 220 -13.75 -7.03 14.74
N MET A 221 -13.83 -7.00 13.40
CA MET A 221 -14.42 -8.09 12.63
C MET A 221 -13.54 -9.33 12.77
N LYS A 222 -14.15 -10.51 12.67
CA LYS A 222 -13.39 -11.77 12.54
C LYS A 222 -12.94 -11.95 11.09
N TRP A 223 -11.66 -12.28 10.94
CA TRP A 223 -11.04 -12.65 9.67
C TRP A 223 -10.72 -14.15 9.71
N GLY A 224 -10.18 -14.71 8.63
CA GLY A 224 -9.78 -16.13 8.62
C GLY A 224 -10.04 -16.88 7.32
N GLU A 225 -9.79 -16.25 6.17
CA GLU A 225 -9.57 -17.02 4.93
C GLU A 225 -8.26 -17.80 5.03
N SER A 226 -8.08 -18.80 4.16
CA SER A 226 -6.86 -19.61 4.16
C SER A 226 -5.61 -18.74 3.97
N GLY A 227 -4.68 -18.80 4.93
CA GLY A 227 -3.42 -18.03 4.92
C GLY A 227 -3.49 -16.67 5.61
N ASP A 228 -4.68 -16.10 5.80
CA ASP A 228 -4.88 -14.77 6.42
C ASP A 228 -4.84 -14.86 7.96
N SER A 229 -4.46 -13.76 8.61
CA SER A 229 -4.62 -13.59 10.07
C SER A 229 -6.10 -13.60 10.44
N PRO A 230 -6.49 -14.17 11.60
CA PRO A 230 -7.88 -14.16 12.08
C PRO A 230 -8.36 -12.79 12.58
N LYS A 231 -7.47 -11.79 12.65
CA LYS A 231 -7.71 -10.43 13.16
C LYS A 231 -6.87 -9.39 12.41
N ARG A 232 -7.06 -8.10 12.74
CA ARG A 232 -6.16 -7.01 12.32
C ARG A 232 -5.62 -6.34 13.56
N PHE A 233 -4.72 -7.02 14.25
CA PHE A 233 -4.37 -6.70 15.63
C PHE A 233 -3.96 -5.24 15.83
N ALA A 234 -3.12 -4.68 14.94
CA ALA A 234 -2.73 -3.28 15.06
C ALA A 234 -3.90 -2.32 14.88
N ILE A 235 -4.75 -2.52 13.87
CA ILE A 235 -5.95 -1.69 13.63
C ILE A 235 -6.90 -1.79 14.82
N ASP A 236 -7.26 -3.01 15.23
CA ASP A 236 -8.25 -3.29 16.26
C ASP A 236 -7.84 -2.67 17.61
N THR A 237 -6.56 -2.85 17.99
CA THR A 237 -6.05 -2.37 19.26
C THR A 237 -5.76 -0.87 19.25
N LEU A 238 -5.12 -0.32 18.22
CA LEU A 238 -4.83 1.11 18.13
C LEU A 238 -6.11 1.95 18.05
N LEU A 239 -7.09 1.54 17.24
CA LEU A 239 -8.37 2.26 17.12
C LEU A 239 -9.30 2.06 18.33
N SER A 240 -8.95 1.19 19.27
CA SER A 240 -9.62 1.12 20.59
C SER A 240 -9.25 2.28 21.52
N ASN A 241 -8.15 2.99 21.24
CA ASN A 241 -7.77 4.22 21.93
C ASN A 241 -8.47 5.44 21.27
N ASP A 242 -9.25 6.19 22.05
CA ASP A 242 -10.02 7.34 21.54
C ASP A 242 -9.17 8.44 20.89
N GLN A 243 -7.95 8.70 21.39
CA GLN A 243 -7.06 9.71 20.81
C GLN A 243 -6.52 9.25 19.46
N ILE A 244 -6.09 7.99 19.36
CA ILE A 244 -5.60 7.40 18.12
C ILE A 244 -6.72 7.29 17.09
N LYS A 245 -7.93 6.88 17.50
CA LYS A 245 -9.11 6.86 16.64
C LYS A 245 -9.44 8.24 16.07
N LYS A 246 -9.45 9.29 16.92
CA LYS A 246 -9.65 10.68 16.45
C LYS A 246 -8.55 11.12 15.48
N ARG A 247 -7.30 10.69 15.72
CA ARG A 247 -6.18 10.97 14.81
C ARG A 247 -6.37 10.29 13.46
N PHE A 248 -6.76 9.02 13.45
CA PHE A 248 -7.08 8.27 12.22
C PHE A 248 -8.23 8.93 11.44
N GLU A 249 -9.35 9.25 12.09
CA GLU A 249 -10.49 9.91 11.44
C GLU A 249 -10.12 11.30 10.89
N LYS A 250 -9.26 12.04 11.60
CA LYS A 250 -8.70 13.30 11.10
C LYS A 250 -7.82 13.10 9.86
N ILE A 251 -6.91 12.14 9.88
CA ILE A 251 -6.07 11.79 8.73
C ILE A 251 -6.96 11.41 7.53
N LEU A 252 -7.90 10.49 7.74
CA LEU A 252 -8.84 10.02 6.72
C LEU A 252 -9.62 11.18 6.08
N THR A 253 -10.20 12.06 6.89
CA THR A 253 -10.97 13.21 6.40
C THR A 253 -10.10 14.25 5.72
N ASP A 254 -8.90 14.55 6.25
CA ASP A 254 -7.96 15.47 5.61
C ASP A 254 -7.53 14.95 4.22
N ILE A 255 -7.28 13.65 4.08
CA ILE A 255 -6.94 13.02 2.80
C ILE A 255 -8.10 13.21 1.80
N VAL A 256 -9.34 12.93 2.21
CA VAL A 256 -10.51 13.06 1.31
C VAL A 256 -10.78 14.50 0.89
N ILE A 257 -10.63 15.45 1.81
CA ILE A 257 -10.85 16.88 1.51
C ILE A 257 -9.80 17.40 0.53
N LYS A 258 -8.52 17.06 0.77
CA LYS A 258 -7.38 17.74 0.11
C LYS A 258 -6.81 16.99 -1.09
N ILE A 259 -6.83 15.66 -1.06
CA ILE A 259 -6.05 14.83 -2.00
C ILE A 259 -6.95 13.83 -2.74
N PHE A 260 -7.65 12.95 -2.01
CA PHE A 260 -8.63 11.99 -2.55
C PHE A 260 -9.98 12.68 -2.92
N ASN A 261 -9.91 13.95 -3.32
CA ASN A 261 -11.04 14.73 -3.77
C ASN A 261 -11.30 14.43 -5.26
N PRO A 262 -12.55 14.23 -5.72
CA PRO A 262 -12.85 13.89 -7.11
C PRO A 262 -12.28 14.90 -8.13
N VAL A 263 -12.26 16.20 -7.81
CA VAL A 263 -11.69 17.23 -8.67
C VAL A 263 -10.17 17.14 -8.72
N VAL A 264 -9.52 16.88 -7.58
CA VAL A 264 -8.05 16.82 -7.48
C VAL A 264 -7.53 15.55 -8.17
N ILE A 265 -8.09 14.38 -7.83
CA ILE A 265 -7.73 13.11 -8.47
C ILE A 265 -8.08 13.14 -9.95
N GLY A 266 -9.23 13.68 -10.34
CA GLY A 266 -9.64 13.79 -11.73
C GLY A 266 -8.59 14.51 -12.58
N LYS A 267 -8.13 15.69 -12.12
CA LYS A 267 -7.07 16.45 -12.80
C LYS A 267 -5.76 15.69 -12.90
N ARG A 268 -5.34 15.01 -11.82
CA ARG A 268 -4.10 14.23 -11.84
C ARG A 268 -4.19 13.03 -12.77
N LEU A 269 -5.32 12.32 -12.75
CA LEU A 269 -5.58 11.19 -13.62
C LEU A 269 -5.60 11.62 -15.09
N ASP A 270 -6.27 12.73 -15.43
CA ASP A 270 -6.31 13.25 -16.79
C ASP A 270 -4.89 13.55 -17.32
N ALA A 271 -4.02 14.15 -16.50
CA ALA A 271 -2.63 14.41 -16.86
C ALA A 271 -1.81 13.11 -17.05
N LEU A 272 -2.06 12.09 -16.24
CA LEU A 272 -1.42 10.78 -16.39
C LEU A 272 -1.89 10.06 -17.65
N VAL A 273 -3.20 10.13 -17.95
CA VAL A 273 -3.80 9.61 -19.18
C VAL A 273 -3.17 10.30 -20.39
N GLU A 274 -3.16 11.63 -20.44
CA GLU A 274 -2.55 12.41 -21.53
C GLU A 274 -1.09 11.98 -21.78
N ARG A 275 -0.31 11.83 -20.70
CA ARG A 275 1.11 11.45 -20.79
C ARG A 275 1.32 10.04 -21.35
N HIS A 276 0.47 9.08 -20.98
CA HIS A 276 0.75 7.65 -21.18
C HIS A 276 -0.16 6.96 -22.20
N ARG A 277 -1.20 7.62 -22.70
CA ARG A 277 -2.21 7.01 -23.57
C ARG A 277 -1.63 6.33 -24.80
N GLU A 278 -0.72 6.99 -25.51
CA GLU A 278 -0.12 6.43 -26.73
C GLU A 278 0.83 5.26 -26.41
N GLU A 279 1.45 5.25 -25.22
CA GLU A 279 2.29 4.15 -24.75
C GLU A 279 1.46 2.91 -24.39
N VAL A 280 0.32 3.10 -23.74
CA VAL A 280 -0.62 2.03 -23.43
C VAL A 280 -1.23 1.46 -24.71
N LYS A 281 -1.60 2.32 -25.67
CA LYS A 281 -2.07 1.89 -27.00
C LYS A 281 -0.99 1.09 -27.74
N TRP A 282 0.25 1.56 -27.72
CA TRP A 282 1.37 0.84 -28.29
C TRP A 282 1.57 -0.52 -27.62
N ASN A 283 1.47 -0.58 -26.28
CA ASN A 283 1.57 -1.83 -25.52
C ASN A 283 0.55 -2.86 -25.99
N TYR A 284 -0.74 -2.49 -26.05
CA TYR A 284 -1.80 -3.41 -26.47
C TYR A 284 -1.58 -3.95 -27.88
N ASN A 285 -1.11 -3.10 -28.81
CA ASN A 285 -0.74 -3.56 -30.15
C ASN A 285 0.45 -4.54 -30.13
N VAL A 286 1.47 -4.28 -29.31
CA VAL A 286 2.65 -5.15 -29.20
C VAL A 286 2.27 -6.51 -28.64
N ILE A 287 1.55 -6.56 -27.53
CA ILE A 287 1.23 -7.82 -26.84
C ILE A 287 0.23 -8.68 -27.62
N ASP A 288 -0.68 -8.07 -28.38
CA ASP A 288 -1.62 -8.79 -29.25
C ASP A 288 -0.93 -9.34 -30.50
N SER A 289 0.02 -8.58 -31.07
CA SER A 289 0.76 -9.00 -32.26
C SER A 289 1.89 -9.99 -31.97
N ARG A 290 2.38 -10.04 -30.72
CA ARG A 290 3.56 -10.83 -30.35
C ARG A 290 3.34 -11.60 -29.05
N LYS A 291 3.05 -12.89 -29.19
CA LYS A 291 2.97 -13.81 -28.05
C LYS A 291 4.37 -14.17 -27.56
N LEU A 292 4.79 -13.56 -26.46
CA LEU A 292 6.09 -13.84 -25.82
C LEU A 292 6.10 -15.15 -25.03
N ARG A 293 4.94 -15.59 -24.53
CA ARG A 293 4.77 -16.88 -23.86
C ARG A 293 3.94 -17.83 -24.72
N LYS A 294 4.30 -19.11 -24.69
CA LYS A 294 3.42 -20.20 -25.15
C LYS A 294 2.24 -20.30 -24.18
N GLY A 295 1.04 -20.04 -24.67
CA GLY A 295 -0.20 -20.06 -23.88
C GLY A 295 -1.23 -19.07 -24.41
N ASN A 296 -2.48 -19.21 -23.97
CA ASN A 296 -3.50 -18.18 -24.19
C ASN A 296 -3.38 -17.18 -23.03
N PRO A 297 -3.14 -15.88 -23.29
CA PRO A 297 -3.20 -14.88 -22.24
C PRO A 297 -4.62 -14.89 -21.65
N VAL A 298 -4.71 -15.06 -20.33
CA VAL A 298 -5.99 -15.15 -19.59
C VAL A 298 -6.72 -13.81 -19.61
N LEU A 299 -5.97 -12.70 -19.62
CA LEU A 299 -6.49 -11.33 -19.68
C LEU A 299 -5.95 -10.63 -20.93
N ARG A 300 -6.84 -10.00 -21.71
CA ARG A 300 -6.50 -9.13 -22.83
C ARG A 300 -7.20 -7.79 -22.67
N TRP A 301 -6.41 -6.73 -22.69
CA TRP A 301 -6.89 -5.36 -22.57
C TRP A 301 -6.87 -4.65 -23.92
N SER A 302 -7.81 -3.74 -24.11
CA SER A 302 -7.91 -2.88 -25.28
C SER A 302 -7.98 -1.41 -24.85
N MET A 303 -7.83 -0.49 -25.80
CA MET A 303 -8.09 0.93 -25.52
C MET A 303 -9.52 1.17 -25.04
N THR A 304 -10.49 0.36 -25.46
CA THR A 304 -11.85 0.44 -24.91
C THR A 304 -11.88 0.10 -23.41
N ASN A 305 -11.11 -0.90 -22.98
CA ASN A 305 -11.01 -1.23 -21.55
C ASN A 305 -10.29 -0.14 -20.77
N PHE A 306 -9.23 0.44 -21.34
CA PHE A 306 -8.53 1.59 -20.77
C PHE A 306 -9.50 2.75 -20.51
N GLU A 307 -10.17 3.26 -21.55
CA GLU A 307 -11.05 4.44 -21.43
C GLU A 307 -12.22 4.18 -20.46
N LYS A 308 -12.83 2.98 -20.53
CA LYS A 308 -13.91 2.63 -19.60
C LYS A 308 -13.43 2.59 -18.16
N ASN A 309 -12.25 2.02 -17.88
CA ASN A 309 -11.71 1.97 -16.51
C ASN A 309 -11.26 3.34 -15.96
N ILE A 310 -11.11 4.37 -16.80
CA ILE A 310 -10.89 5.74 -16.33
C ILE A 310 -12.21 6.36 -15.85
N GLU A 311 -13.27 6.24 -16.64
CA GLU A 311 -14.52 6.99 -16.44
C GLU A 311 -15.59 6.24 -15.61
N GLY A 312 -15.74 4.92 -15.77
CA GLY A 312 -16.85 4.15 -15.15
C GLY A 312 -16.71 2.62 -15.17
N THR A 313 -17.81 1.89 -15.03
CA THR A 313 -17.81 0.42 -14.89
C THR A 313 -17.27 -0.30 -16.14
N SER A 314 -16.42 -1.32 -15.93
CA SER A 314 -15.78 -2.06 -17.03
C SER A 314 -15.41 -3.49 -16.64
N HIS A 315 -14.94 -4.26 -17.62
CA HIS A 315 -14.25 -5.52 -17.35
C HIS A 315 -12.94 -5.24 -16.57
N GLY A 316 -12.68 -6.03 -15.53
CA GLY A 316 -11.53 -5.89 -14.62
C GLY A 316 -11.81 -5.10 -13.34
N ALA A 317 -12.73 -4.13 -13.37
CA ALA A 317 -13.09 -3.32 -12.20
C ALA A 317 -14.58 -2.96 -12.20
N GLU A 318 -15.24 -3.17 -11.06
CA GLU A 318 -16.66 -2.82 -10.88
C GLU A 318 -16.92 -1.31 -11.10
N TYR A 319 -15.91 -0.49 -10.78
CA TYR A 319 -15.93 0.96 -10.92
C TYR A 319 -14.68 1.43 -11.66
N GLY A 320 -14.87 2.41 -12.55
CA GLY A 320 -13.76 3.16 -13.12
C GLY A 320 -13.17 4.10 -12.08
N ILE A 321 -11.93 4.55 -12.26
CA ILE A 321 -11.20 5.30 -11.23
C ILE A 321 -11.96 6.57 -10.81
N LYS A 322 -12.46 7.38 -11.75
CA LYS A 322 -13.23 8.61 -11.43
C LYS A 322 -14.51 8.29 -10.66
N GLN A 323 -15.25 7.26 -11.10
CA GLN A 323 -16.47 6.81 -10.43
C GLN A 323 -16.17 6.29 -9.02
N PHE A 324 -15.11 5.50 -8.86
CA PHE A 324 -14.67 4.95 -7.58
C PHE A 324 -14.38 6.08 -6.59
N VAL A 325 -13.53 7.03 -6.97
CA VAL A 325 -13.15 8.16 -6.11
C VAL A 325 -14.38 8.98 -5.74
N TYR A 326 -15.25 9.29 -6.69
CA TYR A 326 -16.49 10.03 -6.41
C TYR A 326 -17.39 9.32 -5.40
N LEU A 327 -17.69 8.04 -5.62
CA LEU A 327 -18.58 7.29 -4.74
C LEU A 327 -17.99 7.13 -3.34
N ARG A 328 -16.69 6.86 -3.27
CA ARG A 328 -15.98 6.69 -2.00
C ARG A 328 -15.90 7.99 -1.22
N ALA A 329 -15.49 9.08 -1.86
CA ALA A 329 -15.43 10.40 -1.24
C ALA A 329 -16.83 10.88 -0.77
N LYS A 330 -17.88 10.57 -1.54
CA LYS A 330 -19.28 10.83 -1.16
C LYS A 330 -19.70 10.03 0.08
N ALA A 331 -19.25 8.79 0.23
CA ALA A 331 -19.53 7.98 1.42
C ALA A 331 -18.87 8.58 2.67
N ILE A 332 -17.59 8.96 2.59
CA ILE A 332 -16.87 9.61 3.70
C ILE A 332 -17.50 10.96 4.05
N LYS A 333 -17.87 11.76 3.03
CA LYS A 333 -18.65 12.99 3.23
C LYS A 333 -19.91 12.77 4.06
N LYS A 334 -20.69 11.75 3.71
CA LYS A 334 -21.91 11.41 4.44
C LYS A 334 -21.62 10.95 5.87
N GLU A 335 -20.59 10.13 6.07
CA GLU A 335 -20.25 9.61 7.41
C GLU A 335 -19.75 10.69 8.36
N PHE A 336 -18.88 11.59 7.89
CA PHE A 336 -18.19 12.56 8.75
C PHE A 336 -18.73 13.99 8.65
N GLY A 337 -19.71 14.25 7.78
CA GLY A 337 -20.28 15.58 7.61
C GLY A 337 -19.30 16.60 7.04
N ILE A 338 -18.30 16.15 6.27
CA ILE A 338 -17.25 17.00 5.70
C ILE A 338 -17.65 17.57 4.33
N ASN A 339 -17.04 18.70 3.94
CA ASN A 339 -17.20 19.25 2.60
C ASN A 339 -16.10 18.71 1.68
N VAL A 340 -16.53 18.06 0.60
CA VAL A 340 -15.71 17.44 -0.44
C VAL A 340 -16.19 17.93 -1.79
#